data_AF-A0A923EA13-F1
#
_entry.id   AF-A0A923EA13-F1
#
_cell.length_a   1.000
_cell.length_b   1.000
_cell.length_c   1.000
_cell.angle_alpha   90.00
_cell.angle_beta   90.00
_cell.angle_gamma   90.00
#
_symmetry.space_group_name_H-M   'P 1'
#
loop_
_entity.id
_entity.type
_entity.pdbx_description
1 polymer ?
#
loop_
_entity_poly.entity_id
_entity_poly.type
_entity_poly.pdbx_seq_one_letter_code
_entity_poly.pdbx_strand_id
1 'polypeptide(L)' 'MRENNIYLIEFFICILKCFFILLVLGEFLPKVIDYILYKYLEKISIHHNSILVYNIITKNKKILYNYIYIFNEFVKM' A
#
# COMPACT_ATOMS: atom_id res chain seq x y z
N MET A 1 -33.22 -24.48 -8.54
CA MET A 1 -31.85 -24.71 -9.08
C MET A 1 -31.26 -23.48 -9.74
N ARG A 2 -31.95 -22.77 -10.65
CA ARG A 2 -31.41 -21.59 -11.36
C ARG A 2 -31.05 -20.41 -10.44
N GLU A 3 -31.87 -20.10 -9.43
CA GLU A 3 -31.59 -18.99 -8.49
C GLU A 3 -30.35 -19.24 -7.61
N ASN A 4 -30.13 -20.46 -7.11
CA ASN A 4 -28.96 -20.80 -6.30
C ASN A 4 -27.64 -20.51 -7.04
N ASN A 5 -27.60 -20.73 -8.35
CA ASN A 5 -26.40 -20.46 -9.16
C ASN A 5 -26.11 -18.96 -9.26
N ILE A 6 -27.13 -18.10 -9.25
CA ILE A 6 -26.96 -16.65 -9.30
C ILE A 6 -26.33 -16.16 -7.98
N TYR A 7 -26.85 -16.61 -6.83
CA TYR A 7 -26.28 -16.26 -5.52
C TYR A 7 -24.81 -16.69 -5.37
N LEU A 8 -24.47 -17.88 -5.87
CA LEU A 8 -23.07 -18.34 -5.86
C LEU A 8 -22.17 -17.45 -6.72
N ILE A 9 -22.63 -17.05 -7.90
CA ILE A 9 -21.87 -16.14 -8.78
C ILE A 9 -21.67 -14.78 -8.11
N GLU A 10 -22.71 -14.20 -7.52
CA GLU A 10 -22.61 -12.93 -6.79
C GLU A 10 -21.64 -13.01 -5.60
N PHE A 11 -21.67 -14.14 -4.88
CA PHE A 11 -20.74 -14.40 -3.78
C PHE A 11 -19.29 -14.48 -4.26
N PHE A 12 -19.02 -15.21 -5.35
CA PHE A 12 -17.67 -15.26 -5.94
C PHE A 12 -17.20 -13.91 -6.46
N ILE A 13 -18.08 -13.11 -7.06
CA ILE A 13 -17.76 -11.75 -7.50
C ILE A 13 -17.40 -10.87 -6.29
N CYS A 14 -18.10 -11.02 -5.16
CA CYS A 14 -17.79 -10.29 -3.93
C CYS A 14 -16.41 -10.67 -3.40
N ILE A 15 -16.10 -11.97 -3.28
CA ILE A 15 -14.78 -12.46 -2.87
C ILE A 15 -13.69 -11.90 -3.78
N LEU A 16 -13.89 -11.96 -5.10
CA LEU A 16 -12.89 -11.50 -6.06
C LEU A 16 -12.63 -10.00 -5.91
N LYS A 17 -13.68 -9.18 -5.71
CA LYS A 17 -13.55 -7.75 -5.45
C LYS A 17 -12.74 -7.48 -4.17
N CYS A 18 -13.05 -8.18 -3.08
CA CYS A 18 -12.31 -8.03 -1.83
C CYS A 18 -10.83 -8.42 -2.01
N PHE A 19 -10.56 -9.52 -2.73
CA PHE A 19 -9.19 -9.94 -3.05
C PHE A 19 -8.43 -8.87 -3.84
N PHE A 20 -9.05 -8.28 -4.86
CA PHE A 20 -8.45 -7.17 -5.61
C PHE A 20 -8.16 -5.96 -4.73
N ILE A 21 -9.07 -5.59 -3.83
CA ILE A 21 -8.87 -4.48 -2.90
C ILE A 21 -7.66 -4.77 -2.00
N LEU A 22 -7.55 -5.98 -1.44
CA LEU A 22 -6.43 -6.38 -0.60
C LEU A 22 -5.10 -6.39 -1.37
N LEU A 23 -5.08 -6.88 -2.60
CA LEU A 23 -3.88 -6.92 -3.44
C LEU A 23 -3.41 -5.50 -3.81
N VAL A 24 -4.36 -4.66 -4.24
CA VAL A 24 -4.06 -3.27 -4.59
C VAL A 24 -3.58 -2.49 -3.37
N LEU A 25 -4.27 -2.57 -2.23
CA LEU A 25 -3.91 -1.79 -1.04
C LEU A 25 -2.69 -2.36 -0.31
N GLY A 26 -2.57 -3.68 -0.23
CA GLY A 26 -1.54 -4.36 0.55
C GLY A 26 -0.21 -4.49 -0.18
N GLU A 27 -0.22 -4.67 -1.50
CA GLU A 27 1.01 -4.90 -2.27
C GLU A 27 1.32 -3.77 -3.24
N PHE A 28 0.34 -3.35 -4.04
CA PHE A 28 0.60 -2.39 -5.12
C PHE A 28 0.78 -0.96 -4.60
N LEU A 29 -0.11 -0.52 -3.72
CA LEU A 29 -0.11 0.82 -3.16
C LEU A 29 1.19 1.17 -2.41
N PRO A 30 1.73 0.34 -1.49
CA PRO A 30 2.99 0.64 -0.84
C PRO A 30 4.17 0.75 -1.83
N LYS A 31 4.23 -0.13 -2.84
CA LYS A 31 5.27 -0.05 -3.90
C LYS A 31 5.18 1.24 -4.72
N VAL A 32 3.98 1.67 -5.07
CA VAL A 32 3.75 2.93 -5.80
C VAL A 32 4.14 4.13 -4.94
N ILE A 33 3.74 4.14 -3.67
CA ILE A 33 4.10 5.19 -2.71
C ILE A 33 5.62 5.27 -2.56
N ASP A 34 6.30 4.13 -2.42
CA ASP A 34 7.76 4.05 -2.34
C ASP A 34 8.45 4.59 -3.58
N TYR A 35 7.97 4.23 -4.76
CA TYR A 35 8.52 4.73 -6.01
C TYR A 35 8.33 6.25 -6.17
N ILE A 36 7.14 6.76 -5.85
CA ILE A 36 6.84 8.19 -5.89
C ILE A 36 7.73 8.95 -4.89
N LEU A 37 7.85 8.43 -3.65
CA LEU A 37 8.75 8.98 -2.64
C LEU A 37 10.19 8.97 -3.15
N TYR A 38 10.71 7.83 -3.60
CA TYR A 38 12.07 7.73 -4.13
C TYR A 38 12.36 8.76 -5.23
N LYS A 39 11.46 8.88 -6.21
CA LYS A 39 11.64 9.83 -7.32
C LYS A 39 11.54 11.29 -6.86
N TYR A 40 10.65 11.58 -5.93
CA TYR A 40 10.52 12.92 -5.33
C TYR A 40 11.78 13.27 -4.52
N LEU A 41 12.32 12.31 -3.77
CA LEU A 41 13.54 12.43 -2.98
C LEU A 41 14.79 12.62 -3.84
N GLU A 42 14.93 11.85 -4.92
CA GLU A 42 16.02 12.00 -5.88
C GLU A 42 16.02 13.41 -6.48
N LYS A 43 14.84 13.93 -6.84
CA LYS A 43 14.69 15.30 -7.35
C LYS A 43 15.03 16.37 -6.31
N ILE A 44 14.80 16.10 -5.01
CA ILE A 44 15.14 17.03 -3.92
C ILE A 44 16.60 16.91 -3.48
N SER A 45 17.26 15.76 -3.69
CA SER A 45 18.68 15.58 -3.34
C SER A 45 19.63 16.52 -4.10
N ILE A 46 19.18 17.07 -5.24
CA ILE A 46 19.87 18.14 -5.99
C ILE A 46 19.78 19.49 -5.25
N HIS A 47 18.83 19.65 -4.33
CA HIS A 47 18.70 20.80 -3.43
C HIS A 47 19.22 20.47 -2.02
N HIS A 48 20.55 20.43 -1.90
CA HIS A 48 21.27 20.45 -0.63
C HIS A 48 20.80 21.61 0.27
N ASN A 49 20.33 21.28 1.49
CA ASN A 49 20.28 22.11 2.73
C ASN A 49 18.95 22.27 3.50
N SER A 50 17.88 21.54 3.18
CA SER A 50 16.65 21.66 3.98
C SER A 50 16.60 20.61 5.10
N ILE A 51 17.06 20.97 6.31
CA ILE A 51 16.87 20.20 7.57
C ILE A 51 15.40 19.75 7.75
N LEU A 52 14.46 20.57 7.25
CA LEU A 52 13.03 20.27 7.16
C LEU A 52 12.70 19.04 6.31
N VAL A 53 13.36 18.91 5.15
CA VAL A 53 13.20 17.76 4.25
C VAL A 53 13.72 16.51 4.94
N TYR A 54 14.92 16.53 5.53
CA TYR A 54 15.44 15.38 6.28
C TYR A 54 14.45 14.90 7.34
N ASN A 55 13.89 15.81 8.15
CA ASN A 55 12.97 15.47 9.23
C ASN A 55 11.60 14.94 8.75
N ILE A 56 11.08 15.47 7.63
CA ILE A 56 9.85 14.96 7.00
C ILE A 56 10.09 13.56 6.42
N ILE A 57 11.27 13.31 5.86
CA ILE A 57 11.62 12.01 5.27
C ILE A 57 11.81 10.96 6.36
N THR A 58 12.52 11.26 7.45
CA THR A 58 12.65 10.31 8.56
C THR A 58 11.29 9.99 9.17
N LYS A 59 10.40 10.98 9.28
CA LYS A 59 9.03 10.77 9.79
C LYS A 59 8.19 9.91 8.83
N ASN A 60 8.25 10.17 7.52
CA ASN A 60 7.52 9.39 6.52
C ASN A 60 8.09 7.97 6.37
N LYS A 61 9.42 7.79 6.41
CA LYS A 61 10.05 6.46 6.46
C LYS A 61 9.60 5.69 7.70
N LYS A 62 9.51 6.34 8.86
CA LYS A 62 9.02 5.69 10.08
C LYS A 62 7.57 5.26 9.98
N ILE A 63 6.71 6.08 9.35
CA ILE A 63 5.29 5.73 9.09
C ILE A 63 5.20 4.55 8.13
N LEU A 64 5.94 4.57 7.03
CA LEU A 64 6.00 3.49 6.05
C LEU A 64 6.50 2.18 6.69
N TYR A 65 7.59 2.23 7.47
CA TYR A 65 8.10 1.07 8.19
C TYR A 65 7.07 0.53 9.19
N ASN A 66 6.34 1.39 9.89
CA ASN A 66 5.25 0.97 10.78
C ASN A 66 4.10 0.32 9.99
N TYR A 67 3.76 0.87 8.83
CA TYR A 67 2.73 0.29 7.96
C TYR A 67 3.13 -1.10 7.46
N ILE A 68 4.36 -1.26 6.95
CA ILE A 68 4.90 -2.54 6.51
C ILE A 68 4.97 -3.53 7.69
N TYR A 69 5.37 -3.08 8.87
CA TYR A 69 5.41 -3.91 10.08
C TYR A 69 4.04 -4.43 10.48
N ILE A 70 3.04 -3.55 10.57
CA ILE A 70 1.65 -3.92 10.90
C ILE A 70 1.10 -4.86 9.83
N PHE A 71 1.35 -4.57 8.56
CA PHE A 71 0.91 -5.42 7.46
C PHE A 71 1.55 -6.80 7.53
N ASN A 72 2.86 -6.89 7.78
CA ASN A 72 3.55 -8.17 7.95
C ASN A 72 3.06 -8.96 9.17
N GLU A 73 2.73 -8.30 10.28
CA GLU A 73 2.11 -8.97 11.44
C GLU A 73 0.72 -9.49 11.10
N PHE A 74 -0.08 -8.74 10.34
CA PHE A 74 -1.39 -9.19 9.85
C PHE A 74 -1.28 -10.38 8.90
N VAL A 75 -0.24 -10.46 8.08
CA VAL A 75 -0.01 -11.57 7.14
C VAL A 75 0.63 -12.79 7.83
N LYS A 76 1.33 -12.61 8.94
CA LYS A 76 1.90 -13.69 9.75
C LYS A 76 0.88 -14.39 10.65
N MET A 77 -0.24 -13.74 10.97
CA MET A 77 -1.42 -14.38 11.58
C MET A 77 -2.12 -15.31 10.58
#